data_AF-A0A2S7SQC1-F1
#
_entry.id   AF-A0A2S7SQC1-F1
#
_cell.length_a   1.000
_cell.length_b   1.000
_cell.length_c   1.000
_cell.angle_alpha   90.00
_cell.angle_beta   90.00
_cell.angle_gamma   90.00
#
_symmetry.space_group_name_H-M   'P 1'
#
loop_
_entity.id
_entity.type
_entity.pdbx_description
1 polymer ?
#
loop_
_entity_poly.entity_id
_entity_poly.type
_entity_poly.pdbx_seq_one_letter_code
_entity_poly.pdbx_strand_id
1 'polypeptide(L)'
;MKPVKSPNTSHKSKQIVVIGTSAGGLKALISLISQLPSDFPAPLLIVQHISSDATGDVLMDALNKNGKLCSRHAVQGDIVQAGNIYLAPSDHHLMIEKGGTLLVTKGAQENRYRPAIDPLFRSAAVAFGNRVTGILLTGYLDDGTAGLIAVQRCGGICIVQDPKDADYPDMPANALNQLKVNYCLPIAQMGGVLLNLMQRKLKTQKNIPKDIEIESTIAERVLSDLPSVNSLGEQVPFNCPGCGGVLWRIDKGTLMRYRCHTGHAYTAAALLAEQTKQIEETMWTALRMFEERRNLLTTMSKNLKGGASKSAIERAKQSQVHIERIKAILLADDKVTQSDTPK
;
A
#
# COMPACT_ATOMS: atom_id res chain seq x y z
N MET A 1 45.03 -30.80 12.43
CA MET A 1 43.70 -30.28 12.02
C MET A 1 43.90 -28.88 11.44
N LYS A 2 43.57 -28.67 10.16
CA LYS A 2 43.63 -27.34 9.53
C LYS A 2 42.42 -26.52 10.01
N PRO A 3 42.59 -25.22 10.35
CA PRO A 3 41.45 -24.40 10.75
C PRO A 3 40.54 -24.18 9.54
N VAL A 4 39.26 -24.49 9.72
CA VAL A 4 38.17 -24.20 8.78
C VAL A 4 38.07 -22.67 8.68
N LYS A 5 38.36 -22.13 7.50
CA LYS A 5 38.14 -20.71 7.21
C LYS A 5 36.63 -20.44 7.25
N SER A 6 36.21 -19.58 8.17
CA SER A 6 34.88 -18.97 8.15
C SER A 6 34.73 -18.08 6.91
N PRO A 7 33.62 -18.17 6.15
CA PRO A 7 33.35 -17.19 5.10
C PRO A 7 32.73 -15.96 5.78
N ASN A 8 33.56 -15.15 6.42
CA ASN A 8 33.13 -13.84 6.91
C ASN A 8 33.61 -12.76 5.93
N THR A 9 32.85 -12.58 4.86
CA THR A 9 32.89 -11.36 4.05
C THR A 9 31.47 -10.80 3.98
N SER A 10 31.22 -9.75 4.77
CA SER A 10 30.06 -8.87 4.65
C SER A 10 30.05 -8.26 3.23
N HIS A 11 29.52 -9.00 2.26
CA HIS A 11 29.28 -8.47 0.92
C HIS A 11 28.08 -7.54 1.00
N LYS A 12 28.32 -6.22 0.97
CA LYS A 12 27.28 -5.24 0.64
C LYS A 12 26.61 -5.71 -0.66
N SER A 13 25.35 -6.08 -0.58
CA SER A 13 24.63 -6.61 -1.75
C SER A 13 24.64 -5.58 -2.87
N LYS A 14 25.01 -6.01 -4.08
CA LYS A 14 25.05 -5.12 -5.24
C LYS A 14 23.64 -4.81 -5.73
N GLN A 15 22.69 -5.73 -5.58
CA GLN A 15 21.32 -5.64 -6.05
C GLN A 15 20.33 -5.88 -4.91
N ILE A 16 19.08 -5.47 -5.11
CA ILE A 16 17.99 -5.64 -4.15
C ILE A 16 16.72 -6.04 -4.89
N VAL A 17 15.93 -6.91 -4.27
CA VAL A 17 14.59 -7.27 -4.75
C VAL A 17 13.57 -6.69 -3.79
N VAL A 18 12.60 -5.95 -4.31
CA VAL A 18 11.46 -5.44 -3.55
C VAL A 18 10.18 -6.04 -4.10
N ILE A 19 9.32 -6.54 -3.22
CA ILE A 19 8.10 -7.28 -3.59
C ILE A 19 6.90 -6.64 -2.90
N GLY A 20 5.84 -6.41 -3.66
CA GLY A 20 4.58 -5.85 -3.18
C GLY A 20 3.42 -6.77 -3.52
N THR A 21 2.52 -6.99 -2.56
CA THR A 21 1.37 -7.87 -2.76
C THR A 21 0.23 -7.54 -1.78
N SER A 22 -0.99 -7.97 -2.08
CA SER A 22 -2.16 -7.79 -1.22
C SER A 22 -3.02 -9.07 -1.16
N ALA A 23 -4.29 -9.01 -1.54
CA ALA A 23 -5.17 -10.18 -1.57
C ALA A 23 -4.58 -11.31 -2.45
N GLY A 24 -4.60 -12.55 -1.95
CA GLY A 24 -3.93 -13.71 -2.59
C GLY A 24 -2.41 -13.79 -2.34
N GLY A 25 -1.82 -12.78 -1.69
CA GLY A 25 -0.37 -12.62 -1.58
C GLY A 25 0.36 -13.72 -0.82
N LEU A 26 -0.25 -14.31 0.21
CA LEU A 26 0.37 -15.41 0.97
C LEU A 26 0.75 -16.59 0.06
N LYS A 27 -0.21 -17.06 -0.75
CA LYS A 27 -0.01 -18.17 -1.69
C LYS A 27 1.02 -17.80 -2.77
N ALA A 28 0.91 -16.58 -3.31
CA ALA A 28 1.83 -16.05 -4.30
C ALA A 28 3.28 -15.99 -3.79
N LEU A 29 3.49 -15.45 -2.60
CA LEU A 29 4.80 -15.34 -1.98
C LEU A 29 5.40 -16.71 -1.65
N ILE A 30 4.63 -17.65 -1.09
CA ILE A 30 5.10 -19.03 -0.85
C ILE A 30 5.59 -19.67 -2.16
N SER A 31 4.80 -19.52 -3.25
CA SER A 31 5.15 -20.08 -4.54
C SER A 31 6.40 -19.44 -5.13
N LEU A 32 6.58 -18.12 -4.98
CA LEU A 32 7.78 -17.41 -5.46
C LEU A 32 9.03 -17.78 -4.64
N ILE A 33 8.95 -17.72 -3.31
CA ILE A 33 10.10 -17.91 -2.42
C ILE A 33 10.58 -19.36 -2.43
N SER A 34 9.69 -20.34 -2.59
CA SER A 34 10.08 -21.76 -2.69
C SER A 34 10.94 -22.09 -3.93
N GLN A 35 10.92 -21.23 -4.94
CA GLN A 35 11.77 -21.35 -6.14
C GLN A 35 13.20 -20.84 -5.91
N LEU A 36 13.46 -20.10 -4.82
CA LEU A 36 14.75 -19.44 -4.59
C LEU A 36 15.71 -20.36 -3.82
N PRO A 37 17.00 -20.41 -4.20
CA PRO A 37 18.00 -21.20 -3.50
C PRO A 37 18.42 -20.51 -2.18
N SER A 38 19.01 -21.28 -1.25
CA SER A 38 19.46 -20.77 0.06
C SER A 38 20.56 -19.71 -0.03
N ASP A 39 21.33 -19.70 -1.11
CA ASP A 39 22.44 -18.79 -1.40
C ASP A 39 22.03 -17.65 -2.34
N PHE A 40 20.74 -17.31 -2.39
CA PHE A 40 20.24 -16.23 -3.26
C PHE A 40 21.02 -14.92 -3.02
N PRO A 41 21.61 -14.31 -4.07
CA PRO A 41 22.70 -13.34 -3.93
C PRO A 41 22.24 -11.91 -3.58
N ALA A 42 20.96 -11.70 -3.27
CA ALA A 42 20.40 -10.39 -2.93
C ALA A 42 19.43 -10.47 -1.74
N PRO A 43 19.25 -9.38 -0.98
CA PRO A 43 18.17 -9.26 -0.01
C PRO A 43 16.82 -9.10 -0.72
N LEU A 44 15.77 -9.64 -0.10
CA LEU A 44 14.38 -9.44 -0.50
C LEU A 44 13.67 -8.61 0.57
N LEU A 45 13.03 -7.53 0.17
CA LEU A 45 12.16 -6.73 1.04
C LEU A 45 10.72 -6.90 0.53
N ILE A 46 9.80 -7.21 1.43
CA ILE A 46 8.44 -7.58 1.05
C ILE A 46 7.45 -6.73 1.85
N VAL A 47 6.54 -6.09 1.12
CA VAL A 47 5.32 -5.51 1.67
C VAL A 47 4.14 -6.38 1.28
N GLN A 48 3.44 -6.87 2.29
CA GLN A 48 2.12 -7.49 2.18
C GLN A 48 1.14 -6.57 2.89
N HIS A 49 0.04 -6.18 2.24
CA HIS A 49 -1.05 -5.49 2.94
C HIS A 49 -1.65 -6.42 4.01
N ILE A 50 -1.54 -5.98 5.26
CA ILE A 50 -2.12 -6.63 6.45
C ILE A 50 -2.82 -5.58 7.30
N SER A 51 -3.79 -6.03 8.12
CA SER A 51 -4.44 -5.17 9.12
C SER A 51 -3.41 -4.65 10.13
N SER A 52 -3.61 -3.44 10.65
CA SER A 52 -2.76 -2.82 11.70
C SER A 52 -2.59 -3.69 12.94
N ASP A 53 -3.58 -4.54 13.23
CA ASP A 53 -3.59 -5.39 14.42
C ASP A 53 -2.98 -6.78 14.16
N ALA A 54 -2.66 -7.10 12.90
CA ALA A 54 -2.01 -8.36 12.56
C ALA A 54 -0.52 -8.30 12.92
N THR A 55 0.03 -9.37 13.49
CA THR A 55 1.47 -9.44 13.78
C THR A 55 2.31 -9.70 12.53
N GLY A 56 1.71 -10.30 11.50
CA GLY A 56 2.41 -10.75 10.29
C GLY A 56 3.19 -12.05 10.48
N ASP A 57 3.16 -12.66 11.68
CA ASP A 57 3.92 -13.88 11.98
C ASP A 57 3.46 -15.08 11.16
N VAL A 58 2.16 -15.18 10.87
CA VAL A 58 1.62 -16.23 9.99
C VAL A 58 2.28 -16.21 8.62
N LEU A 59 2.50 -15.02 8.06
CA LEU A 59 3.20 -14.88 6.78
C LEU A 59 4.68 -15.27 6.96
N MET A 60 5.34 -14.74 7.99
CA MET A 60 6.74 -15.03 8.28
C MET A 60 7.00 -16.54 8.43
N ASP A 61 6.20 -17.23 9.24
CA ASP A 61 6.30 -18.66 9.50
C ASP A 61 6.04 -19.47 8.23
N ALA A 62 5.06 -19.06 7.42
CA ALA A 62 4.80 -19.70 6.14
C ALA A 62 5.98 -19.57 5.17
N LEU A 63 6.64 -18.41 5.13
CA LEU A 63 7.82 -18.21 4.28
C LEU A 63 9.02 -19.00 4.79
N ASN A 64 9.28 -19.02 6.10
CA ASN A 64 10.35 -19.81 6.70
C ASN A 64 10.13 -21.32 6.52
N LYS A 65 8.87 -21.78 6.55
CA LYS A 65 8.53 -23.19 6.37
C LYS A 65 8.69 -23.67 4.92
N ASN A 66 8.38 -22.82 3.95
CA ASN A 66 8.34 -23.20 2.52
C ASN A 66 9.53 -22.69 1.70
N GLY A 67 10.31 -21.77 2.26
CA GLY A 67 11.49 -21.16 1.64
C GLY A 67 12.80 -21.73 2.18
N LYS A 68 13.89 -21.41 1.48
CA LYS A 68 15.27 -21.70 1.92
C LYS A 68 16.00 -20.48 2.48
N LEU A 69 15.36 -19.31 2.41
CA LEU A 69 15.89 -18.03 2.86
C LEU A 69 15.37 -17.71 4.26
N CYS A 70 16.19 -17.03 5.06
CA CYS A 70 15.80 -16.61 6.40
C CYS A 70 14.84 -15.41 6.31
N SER A 71 13.60 -15.60 6.76
CA SER A 71 12.57 -14.55 6.80
C SER A 71 12.41 -13.99 8.19
N ARG A 72 12.41 -12.66 8.30
CA ARG A 72 12.21 -11.93 9.55
C ARG A 72 11.50 -10.61 9.32
N HIS A 73 10.85 -10.08 10.37
CA HIS A 73 10.37 -8.70 10.36
C HIS A 73 11.54 -7.73 10.23
N ALA A 74 11.34 -6.68 9.42
CA ALA A 74 12.28 -5.59 9.30
C ALA A 74 12.34 -4.82 10.62
N VAL A 75 13.57 -4.49 11.04
CA VAL A 75 13.84 -3.71 12.25
C VAL A 75 14.52 -2.40 11.84
N GLN A 76 14.14 -1.31 12.52
CA GLN A 76 14.75 0.00 12.31
C GLN A 76 16.28 -0.07 12.44
N GLY A 77 17.01 0.41 11.44
CA GLY A 77 18.47 0.46 11.45
C GLY A 77 19.18 -0.81 11.00
N ASP A 78 18.45 -1.90 10.69
CA ASP A 78 19.06 -3.13 10.20
C ASP A 78 19.73 -2.92 8.84
N ILE A 79 20.92 -3.48 8.64
CA ILE A 79 21.58 -3.51 7.33
C ILE A 79 21.10 -4.75 6.57
N VAL A 80 20.63 -4.54 5.33
CA VAL A 80 20.15 -5.64 4.49
C VAL A 80 21.30 -6.55 4.04
N GLN A 81 21.05 -7.86 4.11
CA GLN A 81 22.02 -8.89 3.76
C GLN A 81 21.44 -9.85 2.71
N ALA A 82 22.29 -10.28 1.77
CA ALA A 82 21.91 -11.30 0.80
C ALA A 82 21.44 -12.58 1.49
N GLY A 83 20.54 -13.33 0.84
CA GLY A 83 19.97 -14.56 1.40
C GLY A 83 18.93 -14.35 2.51
N ASN A 84 18.50 -13.11 2.76
CA ASN A 84 17.50 -12.78 3.78
C ASN A 84 16.26 -12.14 3.17
N ILE A 85 15.10 -12.43 3.77
CA ILE A 85 13.81 -11.82 3.50
C ILE A 85 13.43 -10.92 4.68
N TYR A 86 13.09 -9.68 4.38
CA TYR A 86 12.67 -8.67 5.33
C TYR A 86 11.21 -8.31 5.08
N LEU A 87 10.34 -8.66 6.03
CA LEU A 87 8.91 -8.34 5.97
C LEU A 87 8.63 -6.98 6.60
N ALA A 88 7.81 -6.17 5.94
CA ALA A 88 7.32 -4.94 6.53
C ALA A 88 6.45 -5.27 7.76
N PRO A 89 6.75 -4.68 8.94
CA PRO A 89 5.92 -4.88 10.11
C PRO A 89 4.58 -4.16 9.96
N SER A 90 3.58 -4.65 10.67
CA SER A 90 2.25 -4.04 10.64
C SER A 90 2.24 -2.62 11.17
N ASP A 91 1.37 -1.77 10.61
CA ASP A 91 1.22 -0.35 10.95
C ASP A 91 2.51 0.49 10.83
N HIS A 92 3.50 0.01 10.07
CA HIS A 92 4.71 0.78 9.73
C HIS A 92 5.05 0.63 8.25
N HIS A 93 5.54 1.69 7.62
CA HIS A 93 6.14 1.59 6.29
C HIS A 93 7.54 1.01 6.39
N LEU A 94 7.86 0.07 5.50
CA LEU A 94 9.22 -0.41 5.27
C LEU A 94 9.85 0.38 4.13
N MET A 95 10.97 1.01 4.42
CA MET A 95 11.76 1.80 3.47
C MET A 95 13.24 1.41 3.58
N ILE A 96 14.04 1.85 2.61
CA ILE A 96 15.48 1.58 2.62
C ILE A 96 16.29 2.81 2.21
N GLU A 97 17.33 3.09 3.00
CA GLU A 97 18.22 4.23 2.79
C GLU A 97 19.41 3.89 1.89
N LYS A 98 20.08 4.94 1.40
CA LYS A 98 21.38 4.82 0.72
C LYS A 98 22.37 4.10 1.65
N GLY A 99 22.92 2.99 1.18
CA GLY A 99 23.83 2.15 1.97
C GLY A 99 23.22 0.85 2.46
N GLY A 100 21.90 0.69 2.34
CA GLY A 100 21.19 -0.55 2.65
C GLY A 100 20.65 -0.65 4.07
N THR A 101 20.53 0.48 4.77
CA THR A 101 19.91 0.53 6.11
C THR A 101 18.39 0.56 5.97
N LEU A 102 17.69 -0.28 6.74
CA LEU A 102 16.24 -0.32 6.79
C LEU A 102 15.70 0.84 7.65
N LEU A 103 14.68 1.49 7.12
CA LEU A 103 13.89 2.50 7.81
C LEU A 103 12.46 1.95 7.98
N VAL A 104 12.04 1.80 9.22
CA VAL A 104 10.70 1.37 9.63
C VAL A 104 10.03 2.57 10.30
N THR A 105 9.05 3.18 9.63
CA THR A 105 8.48 4.47 10.04
C THR A 105 6.96 4.45 10.14
N LYS A 106 6.40 5.25 11.03
CA LYS A 106 4.94 5.50 11.16
C LYS A 106 4.47 6.72 10.36
N GLY A 107 5.13 6.99 9.22
CA GLY A 107 4.69 8.03 8.29
C GLY A 107 3.20 7.88 7.90
N ALA A 108 2.63 8.93 7.32
CA ALA A 108 1.24 8.94 6.88
C ALA A 108 0.93 7.77 5.92
N GLN A 109 -0.30 7.28 5.93
CA GLN A 109 -0.72 6.20 5.04
C GLN A 109 -0.60 6.62 3.56
N GLU A 110 -0.15 5.70 2.71
CA GLU A 110 -0.19 5.87 1.26
C GLU A 110 -1.18 4.83 0.69
N ASN A 111 -2.05 5.25 -0.22
CA ASN A 111 -3.08 4.42 -0.83
C ASN A 111 -3.95 3.65 0.19
N ARG A 112 -4.20 4.27 1.36
CA ARG A 112 -4.96 3.73 2.51
C ARG A 112 -4.24 2.65 3.32
N TYR A 113 -2.98 2.35 3.01
CA TYR A 113 -2.23 1.27 3.65
C TYR A 113 -1.03 1.79 4.43
N ARG A 114 -0.67 1.02 5.47
CA ARG A 114 0.58 1.08 6.20
C ARG A 114 0.82 -0.29 6.84
N PRO A 115 1.75 -1.12 6.31
CA PRO A 115 2.69 -0.82 5.23
C PRO A 115 2.03 -0.66 3.85
N ALA A 116 2.47 0.35 3.08
CA ALA A 116 2.16 0.50 1.66
C ALA A 116 3.35 0.06 0.79
N ILE A 117 3.08 -0.38 -0.44
CA ILE A 117 4.09 -0.88 -1.39
C ILE A 117 4.89 0.28 -1.99
N ASP A 118 4.21 1.38 -2.34
CA ASP A 118 4.81 2.54 -3.00
C ASP A 118 6.02 3.12 -2.24
N PRO A 119 5.99 3.35 -0.90
CA PRO A 119 7.16 3.82 -0.14
C PRO A 119 8.38 2.89 -0.23
N LEU A 120 8.19 1.56 -0.15
CA LEU A 120 9.28 0.60 -0.27
C LEU A 120 9.92 0.70 -1.65
N PHE A 121 9.10 0.67 -2.71
CA PHE A 121 9.60 0.66 -4.08
C PHE A 121 10.29 1.98 -4.41
N ARG A 122 9.72 3.11 -3.98
CA ARG A 122 10.27 4.45 -4.19
C ARG A 122 11.61 4.62 -3.47
N SER A 123 11.70 4.29 -2.19
CA SER A 123 12.95 4.41 -1.42
C SER A 123 14.04 3.48 -1.96
N ALA A 124 13.69 2.24 -2.35
CA ALA A 124 14.62 1.34 -3.02
C ALA A 124 15.12 1.91 -4.35
N ALA A 125 14.24 2.48 -5.17
CA ALA A 125 14.61 3.13 -6.43
C ALA A 125 15.60 4.29 -6.22
N VAL A 126 15.41 5.11 -5.18
CA VAL A 126 16.32 6.21 -4.81
C VAL A 126 17.66 5.68 -4.30
N ALA A 127 17.64 4.66 -3.45
CA ALA A 127 18.84 4.13 -2.79
C ALA A 127 19.72 3.26 -3.71
N PHE A 128 19.11 2.47 -4.60
CA PHE A 128 19.80 1.47 -5.40
C PHE A 128 19.73 1.70 -6.91
N GLY A 129 18.86 2.58 -7.40
CA GLY A 129 18.77 2.95 -8.81
C GLY A 129 18.52 1.74 -9.72
N ASN A 130 19.38 1.54 -10.71
CA ASN A 130 19.27 0.44 -11.68
C ASN A 130 19.55 -0.96 -11.11
N ARG A 131 19.85 -1.06 -9.82
CA ARG A 131 20.17 -2.29 -9.10
C ARG A 131 18.94 -2.89 -8.40
N VAL A 132 17.79 -2.22 -8.51
CA VAL A 132 16.50 -2.69 -7.98
C VAL A 132 15.81 -3.60 -8.99
N THR A 133 15.22 -4.68 -8.50
CA THR A 133 14.16 -5.43 -9.17
C THR A 133 12.89 -5.31 -8.35
N GLY A 134 11.89 -4.59 -8.85
CA GLY A 134 10.58 -4.46 -8.24
C GLY A 134 9.61 -5.49 -8.80
N ILE A 135 8.88 -6.18 -7.93
CA ILE A 135 7.94 -7.24 -8.28
C ILE A 135 6.58 -6.91 -7.68
N LEU A 136 5.56 -6.74 -8.53
CA LEU A 136 4.19 -6.54 -8.07
C LEU A 136 3.35 -7.80 -8.36
N LEU A 137 2.74 -8.34 -7.32
CA LEU A 137 1.95 -9.57 -7.37
C LEU A 137 0.45 -9.26 -7.23
N THR A 138 -0.35 -10.32 -7.16
CA THR A 138 -1.80 -10.32 -6.90
C THR A 138 -2.23 -9.32 -5.80
N GLY A 139 -3.37 -8.68 -6.03
CA GLY A 139 -3.95 -7.73 -5.10
C GLY A 139 -5.06 -6.87 -5.70
N TYR A 140 -5.77 -6.16 -4.83
CA TYR A 140 -6.78 -5.18 -5.22
C TYR A 140 -6.19 -3.78 -5.43
N LEU A 141 -6.93 -2.94 -6.15
CA LEU A 141 -6.59 -1.54 -6.43
C LEU A 141 -5.23 -1.43 -7.14
N ASP A 142 -4.43 -0.41 -6.82
CA ASP A 142 -3.29 0.00 -7.64
C ASP A 142 -2.03 0.41 -6.85
N ASP A 143 -1.97 0.14 -5.53
CA ASP A 143 -0.76 0.39 -4.74
C ASP A 143 0.43 -0.43 -5.28
N GLY A 144 1.60 0.19 -5.30
CA GLY A 144 2.81 -0.35 -5.93
C GLY A 144 2.98 0.06 -7.39
N THR A 145 1.94 0.55 -8.07
CA THR A 145 2.05 1.02 -9.46
C THR A 145 2.95 2.26 -9.55
N ALA A 146 2.75 3.25 -8.69
CA ALA A 146 3.59 4.45 -8.69
C ALA A 146 5.03 4.12 -8.25
N GLY A 147 5.19 3.17 -7.33
CA GLY A 147 6.45 2.60 -6.93
C GLY A 147 7.19 1.93 -8.09
N LEU A 148 6.52 1.11 -8.90
CA LEU A 148 7.13 0.50 -10.09
C LEU A 148 7.52 1.55 -11.14
N ILE A 149 6.69 2.58 -11.34
CA ILE A 149 7.06 3.72 -12.20
C ILE A 149 8.36 4.35 -11.68
N ALA A 150 8.50 4.55 -10.37
CA ALA A 150 9.74 5.07 -9.78
C ALA A 150 10.93 4.14 -10.02
N VAL A 151 10.77 2.83 -9.81
CA VAL A 151 11.81 1.82 -10.10
C VAL A 151 12.25 1.89 -11.57
N GLN A 152 11.30 1.94 -12.51
CA GLN A 152 11.58 2.04 -13.94
C GLN A 152 12.32 3.34 -14.30
N ARG A 153 11.85 4.49 -13.79
CA ARG A 153 12.45 5.80 -14.04
C ARG A 153 13.88 5.90 -13.50
N CYS A 154 14.19 5.19 -12.41
CA CYS A 154 15.54 5.05 -11.86
C CYS A 154 16.39 3.97 -12.56
N GLY A 155 15.84 3.30 -13.58
CA GLY A 155 16.54 2.30 -14.41
C GLY A 155 16.54 0.88 -13.84
N GLY A 156 15.74 0.61 -12.82
CA GLY A 156 15.52 -0.72 -12.27
C GLY A 156 14.72 -1.62 -13.20
N ILE A 157 14.50 -2.87 -12.79
CA ILE A 157 13.66 -3.84 -13.50
C ILE A 157 12.31 -3.93 -12.80
N CYS A 158 11.24 -3.91 -13.59
CA CYS A 158 9.87 -4.12 -13.12
C CYS A 158 9.33 -5.47 -13.63
N ILE A 159 8.89 -6.31 -12.70
CA ILE A 159 8.22 -7.59 -12.94
C ILE A 159 6.80 -7.48 -12.39
N VAL A 160 5.82 -7.93 -13.16
CA VAL A 160 4.42 -7.99 -12.72
C VAL A 160 3.93 -9.42 -12.91
N GLN A 161 3.15 -9.92 -11.96
CA GLN A 161 2.45 -11.19 -12.09
C GLN A 161 1.48 -11.13 -13.27
N ASP A 162 1.45 -12.17 -14.10
CA ASP A 162 0.44 -12.28 -15.15
C ASP A 162 -0.96 -12.18 -14.51
N PRO A 163 -1.81 -11.20 -14.90
CA PRO A 163 -3.16 -11.07 -14.34
C PRO A 163 -4.00 -12.33 -14.48
N LYS A 164 -3.72 -13.20 -15.45
CA LYS A 164 -4.42 -14.49 -15.62
C LYS A 164 -4.01 -15.54 -14.59
N ASP A 165 -2.85 -15.38 -13.97
CA ASP A 165 -2.29 -16.25 -12.92
C ASP A 165 -2.56 -15.69 -11.51
N ALA A 166 -2.93 -14.42 -11.41
CA ALA A 166 -3.23 -13.76 -10.14
C ALA A 166 -4.61 -14.18 -9.60
N ASP A 167 -4.67 -14.51 -8.30
CA ASP A 167 -5.95 -14.75 -7.63
C ASP A 167 -6.82 -13.46 -7.64
N TYR A 168 -6.18 -12.29 -7.56
CA TYR A 168 -6.80 -10.97 -7.67
C TYR A 168 -6.01 -10.10 -8.68
N PRO A 169 -6.56 -9.86 -9.88
CA PRO A 169 -5.81 -9.32 -11.01
C PRO A 169 -5.67 -7.79 -11.04
N ASP A 170 -6.43 -7.05 -10.23
CA ASP A 170 -6.52 -5.58 -10.32
C ASP A 170 -5.16 -4.89 -10.21
N MET A 171 -4.38 -5.20 -9.18
CA MET A 171 -3.09 -4.56 -8.93
C MET A 171 -2.08 -4.83 -10.05
N PRO A 172 -1.87 -6.08 -10.49
CA PRO A 172 -1.09 -6.36 -11.71
C PRO A 172 -1.63 -5.66 -12.97
N ALA A 173 -2.94 -5.69 -13.22
CA ALA A 173 -3.55 -5.09 -14.41
C ALA A 173 -3.39 -3.57 -14.44
N ASN A 174 -3.57 -2.90 -13.29
CA ASN A 174 -3.35 -1.47 -13.14
C ASN A 174 -1.90 -1.08 -13.45
N ALA A 175 -0.92 -1.87 -12.98
CA ALA A 175 0.47 -1.65 -13.34
C ALA A 175 0.72 -1.78 -14.85
N LEU A 176 0.19 -2.81 -15.50
CA LEU A 176 0.36 -3.01 -16.95
C LEU A 176 -0.29 -1.91 -17.79
N ASN A 177 -1.38 -1.31 -17.30
CA ASN A 177 -2.04 -0.19 -17.96
C ASN A 177 -1.24 1.13 -17.88
N GLN A 178 -0.37 1.27 -16.87
CA GLN A 178 0.34 2.53 -16.59
C GLN A 178 1.82 2.50 -17.00
N LEU A 179 2.44 1.33 -17.09
CA LEU A 179 3.85 1.21 -17.47
C LEU A 179 4.12 0.00 -18.37
N LYS A 180 5.08 0.17 -19.29
CA LYS A 180 5.64 -0.95 -20.04
C LYS A 180 6.64 -1.70 -19.16
N VAL A 181 6.18 -2.74 -18.48
CA VAL A 181 7.02 -3.58 -17.60
C VAL A 181 8.10 -4.34 -18.38
N ASN A 182 9.15 -4.77 -17.69
CA ASN A 182 10.19 -5.59 -18.31
C ASN A 182 9.72 -7.03 -18.50
N TYR A 183 8.94 -7.54 -17.54
CA TYR A 183 8.43 -8.90 -17.53
C TYR A 183 7.00 -8.92 -16.98
N CYS A 184 6.11 -9.62 -17.67
CA CYS A 184 4.80 -10.03 -17.20
C CYS A 184 4.78 -11.56 -17.27
N LEU A 185 4.74 -12.23 -16.12
CA LEU A 185 5.02 -13.67 -16.02
C LEU A 185 4.09 -14.36 -15.02
N PRO A 186 3.70 -15.62 -15.26
CA PRO A 186 3.16 -16.48 -14.21
C PRO A 186 4.17 -16.64 -13.07
N ILE A 187 3.69 -16.76 -11.83
CA ILE A 187 4.55 -16.86 -10.64
C ILE A 187 5.56 -18.01 -10.75
N ALA A 188 5.16 -19.13 -11.34
CA ALA A 188 6.01 -20.31 -11.50
C ALA A 188 7.30 -20.07 -12.32
N GLN A 189 7.36 -18.98 -13.08
CA GLN A 189 8.53 -18.63 -13.92
C GLN A 189 9.42 -17.56 -13.28
N MET A 190 8.92 -16.86 -12.26
CA MET A 190 9.60 -15.68 -11.71
C MET A 190 10.92 -16.00 -11.01
N GLY A 191 11.02 -17.14 -10.29
CA GLY A 191 12.24 -17.51 -9.58
C GLY A 191 13.43 -17.70 -10.51
N GLY A 192 13.22 -18.40 -11.63
CA GLY A 192 14.26 -18.58 -12.66
C GLY A 192 14.69 -17.26 -13.29
N VAL A 193 13.75 -16.37 -13.57
CA VAL A 193 14.06 -15.02 -14.09
C VAL A 193 14.84 -14.20 -13.08
N LEU A 194 14.48 -14.24 -11.78
CA LEU A 194 15.23 -13.53 -10.75
C LEU A 194 16.68 -13.98 -10.67
N LEU A 195 16.94 -15.29 -10.71
CA LEU A 195 18.30 -15.82 -10.70
C LEU A 195 19.14 -15.30 -11.87
N ASN A 196 18.58 -15.29 -13.08
CA ASN A 196 19.24 -14.73 -14.25
C ASN A 196 19.51 -13.23 -14.10
N LEU A 197 18.56 -12.48 -13.53
CA LEU A 197 18.70 -11.04 -13.31
C LEU A 197 19.75 -10.68 -12.24
N MET A 198 20.03 -11.58 -11.29
CA MET A 198 21.07 -11.37 -10.30
C MET A 198 22.49 -11.59 -10.85
N GLN A 199 22.62 -12.31 -11.97
CA GLN A 199 23.92 -12.56 -12.63
C GLN A 199 24.25 -11.52 -13.70
N ARG A 200 23.31 -10.65 -14.06
CA ARG A 200 23.48 -9.69 -15.15
C ARG A 200 24.56 -8.66 -14.84
N LYS A 201 25.26 -8.21 -15.89
CA LYS A 201 26.13 -7.04 -15.78
C LYS A 201 25.30 -5.77 -15.65
N LEU A 202 25.45 -5.04 -14.54
CA LEU A 202 24.79 -3.77 -14.33
C LEU A 202 25.35 -2.70 -15.28
N LYS A 203 24.46 -1.93 -15.90
CA LYS A 203 24.82 -0.76 -16.70
C LYS A 203 25.23 0.40 -15.79
N THR A 204 25.79 1.46 -16.36
CA THR A 204 26.02 2.71 -15.64
C THR A 204 24.71 3.26 -15.09
N GLN A 205 24.70 3.64 -13.81
CA GLN A 205 23.54 4.21 -13.14
C GLN A 205 23.22 5.58 -13.74
N LYS A 206 21.93 5.84 -14.01
CA LYS A 206 21.43 7.17 -14.37
C LYS A 206 21.19 8.00 -13.11
N ASN A 207 21.17 9.33 -13.25
CA ASN A 207 20.80 10.22 -12.17
C ASN A 207 19.36 9.92 -11.71
N ILE A 208 19.15 9.90 -10.39
CA ILE A 208 17.82 9.73 -9.81
C ILE A 208 17.01 11.01 -10.09
N PRO A 209 15.77 10.91 -10.61
CA PRO A 209 14.89 12.06 -10.77
C PRO A 209 14.59 12.77 -9.43
N LYS A 210 14.74 14.10 -9.39
CA LYS A 210 14.59 14.90 -8.16
C LYS A 210 13.20 14.78 -7.53
N ASP A 211 12.16 14.66 -8.33
CA ASP A 211 10.78 14.48 -7.85
C ASP A 211 10.62 13.18 -7.04
N ILE A 212 11.28 12.09 -7.47
CA ILE A 212 11.28 10.81 -6.76
C ILE A 212 12.07 10.93 -5.44
N GLU A 213 13.20 11.64 -5.45
CA GLU A 213 13.96 11.90 -4.21
C GLU A 213 13.12 12.68 -3.20
N ILE A 214 12.45 13.76 -3.63
CA ILE A 214 11.58 14.58 -2.77
C ILE A 214 10.43 13.73 -2.21
N GLU A 215 9.74 12.95 -3.06
CA GLU A 215 8.66 12.07 -2.60
C GLU A 215 9.13 10.98 -1.63
N SER A 216 10.36 10.46 -1.78
CA SER A 216 10.96 9.51 -0.83
C SER A 216 11.21 10.19 0.50
N THR A 217 11.84 11.36 0.50
CA THR A 217 12.13 12.13 1.73
C THR A 217 10.86 12.54 2.47
N ILE A 218 9.77 12.84 1.76
CA ILE A 218 8.47 13.10 2.39
C ILE A 218 7.96 11.86 3.12
N ALA A 219 8.07 10.68 2.52
CA ALA A 219 7.60 9.42 3.12
C ALA A 219 8.44 8.98 4.33
N GLU A 220 9.72 9.36 4.39
CA GLU A 220 10.59 9.12 5.56
C GLU A 220 10.12 9.88 6.81
N ARG A 221 9.52 11.07 6.62
CA ARG A 221 9.17 11.99 7.71
C ARG A 221 7.75 11.74 8.22
N VAL A 222 7.56 12.00 9.52
CA VAL A 222 6.22 12.01 10.15
C VAL A 222 5.40 13.23 9.71
N LEU A 223 6.06 14.32 9.30
CA LEU A 223 5.42 15.55 8.80
C LEU A 223 6.13 16.04 7.54
N SER A 224 5.35 16.43 6.52
CA SER A 224 5.88 17.06 5.32
C SER A 224 5.99 18.58 5.51
N ASP A 225 7.01 19.21 4.92
CA ASP A 225 7.11 20.66 4.85
C ASP A 225 6.40 21.20 3.60
N LEU A 226 5.62 22.28 3.76
CA LEU A 226 4.84 22.92 2.70
C LEU A 226 5.64 23.23 1.42
N PRO A 227 6.89 23.73 1.47
CA PRO A 227 7.68 23.99 0.27
C PRO A 227 7.92 22.74 -0.57
N SER A 228 8.20 21.61 0.07
CA SER A 228 8.43 20.33 -0.61
C SER A 228 7.18 19.86 -1.35
N VAL A 229 6.00 19.93 -0.73
CA VAL A 229 4.74 19.52 -1.38
C VAL A 229 4.34 20.46 -2.53
N ASN A 230 4.50 21.77 -2.36
CA ASN A 230 4.26 22.75 -3.42
C ASN A 230 5.16 22.55 -4.65
N SER A 231 6.37 22.01 -4.46
CA SER A 231 7.28 21.73 -5.58
C SER A 231 6.88 20.51 -6.41
N LEU A 232 5.99 19.64 -5.89
CA LEU A 232 5.59 18.40 -6.54
C LEU A 232 4.43 18.57 -7.52
N GLY A 233 3.54 19.54 -7.30
CA GLY A 233 2.33 19.69 -8.11
C GLY A 233 1.45 20.86 -7.73
N GLU A 234 0.22 20.88 -8.25
CA GLU A 234 -0.73 21.98 -8.11
C GLU A 234 -1.84 21.62 -7.10
N GLN A 235 -2.31 22.61 -6.34
CA GLN A 235 -3.44 22.42 -5.42
C GLN A 235 -4.73 22.14 -6.20
N VAL A 236 -5.54 21.23 -5.66
CA VAL A 236 -6.85 20.87 -6.20
C VAL A 236 -7.95 21.14 -5.18
N PRO A 237 -9.20 21.38 -5.61
CA PRO A 237 -10.34 21.66 -4.72
C PRO A 237 -10.89 20.38 -4.06
N PHE A 238 -10.00 19.48 -3.62
CA PHE A 238 -10.33 18.25 -2.92
C PHE A 238 -9.60 18.22 -1.58
N ASN A 239 -10.28 17.69 -0.57
CA ASN A 239 -9.69 17.51 0.76
C ASN A 239 -9.23 16.07 0.94
N CYS A 240 -8.15 15.90 1.68
CA CYS A 240 -7.59 14.62 2.08
C CYS A 240 -8.56 13.91 3.03
N PRO A 241 -9.12 12.75 2.68
CA PRO A 241 -10.05 12.03 3.56
C PRO A 241 -9.44 11.69 4.93
N GLY A 242 -8.13 11.39 4.96
CA GLY A 242 -7.44 10.99 6.19
C GLY A 242 -7.12 12.11 7.18
N CYS A 243 -7.02 13.38 6.75
CA CYS A 243 -6.67 14.50 7.66
C CYS A 243 -7.48 15.78 7.47
N GLY A 244 -8.37 15.84 6.49
CA GLY A 244 -9.16 17.03 6.15
C GLY A 244 -8.37 18.17 5.48
N GLY A 245 -7.05 18.04 5.32
CA GLY A 245 -6.21 19.05 4.68
C GLY A 245 -6.37 19.14 3.16
N VAL A 246 -5.84 20.20 2.55
CA VAL A 246 -5.85 20.39 1.09
C VAL A 246 -5.02 19.30 0.39
N LEU A 247 -5.43 18.94 -0.84
CA LEU A 247 -4.68 18.04 -1.71
C LEU A 247 -3.97 18.78 -2.84
N TRP A 248 -2.82 18.24 -3.22
CA TRP A 248 -2.07 18.60 -4.41
C TRP A 248 -2.12 17.44 -5.39
N ARG A 249 -2.34 17.72 -6.68
CA ARG A 249 -2.23 16.76 -7.77
C ARG A 249 -0.80 16.76 -8.30
N ILE A 250 -0.18 15.58 -8.34
CA ILE A 250 1.21 15.39 -8.77
C ILE A 250 1.21 14.92 -10.23
N ASP A 251 1.19 15.87 -11.18
CA ASP A 251 1.04 15.60 -12.62
C ASP A 251 2.37 15.40 -13.35
N LYS A 252 3.01 14.24 -13.19
CA LYS A 252 4.23 13.93 -13.96
C LYS A 252 4.18 12.60 -14.73
N GLY A 253 2.99 12.10 -15.01
CA GLY A 253 2.78 10.87 -15.81
C GLY A 253 1.31 10.65 -16.16
N THR A 254 0.99 9.45 -16.63
CA THR A 254 -0.40 9.02 -16.94
C THR A 254 -1.21 8.70 -15.68
N LEU A 255 -0.53 8.35 -14.58
CA LEU A 255 -1.16 8.01 -13.32
C LEU A 255 -1.50 9.27 -12.51
N MET A 256 -2.79 9.52 -12.31
CA MET A 256 -3.27 10.61 -11.46
C MET A 256 -3.00 10.31 -9.98
N ARG A 257 -2.20 11.15 -9.35
CA ARG A 257 -1.81 11.02 -7.93
C ARG A 257 -2.06 12.30 -7.17
N TYR A 258 -2.41 12.13 -5.90
CA TYR A 258 -2.71 13.20 -4.97
C TYR A 258 -1.87 13.04 -3.71
N ARG A 259 -1.46 14.17 -3.12
CA ARG A 259 -0.76 14.18 -1.84
C ARG A 259 -1.23 15.36 -0.99
N CYS A 260 -1.34 15.15 0.32
CA CYS A 260 -1.66 16.22 1.27
C CYS A 260 -0.39 16.74 1.98
N HIS A 261 -0.51 17.89 2.64
CA HIS A 261 0.60 18.49 3.40
C HIS A 261 1.04 17.68 4.62
N THR A 262 0.22 16.75 5.12
CA THR A 262 0.58 15.87 6.25
C THR A 262 1.25 14.58 5.80
N GLY A 263 1.39 14.35 4.49
CA GLY A 263 2.09 13.20 3.92
C GLY A 263 1.20 12.07 3.39
N HIS A 264 -0.12 12.08 3.58
CA HIS A 264 -0.99 11.10 2.92
C HIS A 264 -0.89 11.22 1.41
N ALA A 265 -0.84 10.08 0.73
CA ALA A 265 -0.81 10.02 -0.73
C ALA A 265 -1.85 9.02 -1.24
N TYR A 266 -2.41 9.30 -2.41
CA TYR A 266 -3.44 8.49 -3.03
C TYR A 266 -3.25 8.48 -4.55
N THR A 267 -3.47 7.33 -5.18
CA THR A 267 -3.92 7.28 -6.58
C THR A 267 -5.36 7.78 -6.68
N ALA A 268 -5.82 8.12 -7.88
CA ALA A 268 -7.22 8.52 -8.08
C ALA A 268 -8.22 7.42 -7.64
N ALA A 269 -7.91 6.16 -7.92
CA ALA A 269 -8.74 5.03 -7.51
C ALA A 269 -8.77 4.87 -5.98
N ALA A 270 -7.61 4.95 -5.32
CA ALA A 270 -7.54 4.90 -3.86
C ALA A 270 -8.23 6.09 -3.18
N LEU A 271 -8.13 7.29 -3.75
CA LEU A 271 -8.81 8.48 -3.25
C LEU A 271 -10.33 8.33 -3.32
N LEU A 272 -10.85 7.88 -4.46
CA LEU A 272 -12.29 7.65 -4.64
C LEU A 272 -12.80 6.57 -3.67
N ALA A 273 -12.05 5.47 -3.51
CA ALA A 273 -12.41 4.41 -2.60
C ALA A 273 -12.43 4.89 -1.13
N GLU A 274 -11.48 5.74 -0.73
CA GLU A 274 -11.46 6.31 0.62
C GLU A 274 -12.58 7.34 0.84
N GLN A 275 -12.90 8.17 -0.17
CA GLN A 275 -14.05 9.07 -0.10
C GLN A 275 -15.37 8.30 0.04
N THR A 276 -15.52 7.22 -0.71
CA THR A 276 -16.72 6.35 -0.64
C THR A 276 -16.88 5.77 0.77
N LYS A 277 -15.78 5.21 1.32
CA LYS A 277 -15.77 4.70 2.68
C LYS A 277 -16.13 5.77 3.72
N GLN A 278 -15.56 6.97 3.62
CA GLN A 278 -15.84 8.06 4.55
C GLN A 278 -17.28 8.57 4.45
N ILE A 279 -17.86 8.58 3.24
CA ILE A 279 -19.29 8.89 3.02
C ILE A 279 -20.15 7.87 3.75
N GLU A 280 -19.87 6.58 3.59
CA GLU A 280 -20.62 5.50 4.22
C GLU A 280 -20.55 5.56 5.76
N GLU A 281 -19.35 5.71 6.33
CA GLU A 281 -19.15 5.86 7.78
C GLU A 281 -19.89 7.09 8.35
N THR A 282 -19.90 8.19 7.59
CA THR A 282 -20.61 9.42 7.95
C THR A 282 -22.12 9.19 7.91
N MET A 283 -22.63 8.44 6.94
CA MET A 283 -24.05 8.07 6.86
C MET A 283 -24.48 7.19 8.03
N TRP A 284 -23.67 6.19 8.41
CA TRP A 284 -23.92 5.38 9.61
C TRP A 284 -23.94 6.22 10.89
N THR A 285 -23.01 7.17 11.01
CA THR A 285 -22.98 8.11 12.13
C THR A 285 -24.25 8.98 12.17
N ALA A 286 -24.64 9.54 11.03
CA ALA A 286 -25.86 10.34 10.91
C ALA A 286 -27.10 9.51 11.26
N LEU A 287 -27.18 8.26 10.78
CA LEU A 287 -28.27 7.33 11.09
C LEU A 287 -28.44 7.15 12.60
N ARG A 288 -27.34 6.84 13.30
CA ARG A 288 -27.33 6.71 14.76
C ARG A 288 -27.82 7.98 15.44
N MET A 289 -27.33 9.15 15.02
CA MET A 289 -27.76 10.44 15.59
C MET A 289 -29.26 10.70 15.38
N PHE A 290 -29.81 10.36 14.22
CA PHE A 290 -31.25 10.49 13.96
C PHE A 290 -32.08 9.51 14.81
N GLU A 291 -31.61 8.27 14.99
CA GLU A 291 -32.26 7.28 15.86
C GLU A 291 -32.27 7.72 17.33
N GLU A 292 -31.14 8.20 17.85
CA GLU A 292 -31.03 8.77 19.21
C GLU A 292 -31.97 9.97 19.39
N ARG A 293 -31.98 10.90 18.43
CA ARG A 293 -32.90 12.05 18.44
C ARG A 293 -34.37 11.61 18.43
N ARG A 294 -34.74 10.63 17.59
CA ARG A 294 -36.11 10.11 17.53
C ARG A 294 -36.53 9.48 18.86
N ASN A 295 -35.64 8.70 19.48
CA ASN A 295 -35.89 8.06 20.77
C ASN A 295 -36.10 9.11 21.88
N LEU A 296 -35.24 10.14 21.94
CA LEU A 296 -35.41 11.24 22.89
C LEU A 296 -36.75 11.96 22.70
N LEU A 297 -37.11 12.31 21.45
CA LEU A 297 -38.39 12.97 21.14
C LEU A 297 -39.59 12.09 21.52
N THR A 298 -39.48 10.78 21.32
CA THR A 298 -40.51 9.82 21.72
C THR A 298 -40.68 9.81 23.24
N THR A 299 -39.58 9.79 24.00
CA THR A 299 -39.61 9.88 25.47
C THR A 299 -40.20 11.20 25.96
N MET A 300 -39.78 12.32 25.36
CA MET A 300 -40.33 13.64 25.67
C MET A 300 -41.84 13.71 25.41
N SER A 301 -42.32 13.13 24.32
CA SER A 301 -43.76 13.15 23.99
C SER A 301 -44.63 12.46 25.04
N LYS A 302 -44.11 11.42 25.70
CA LYS A 302 -44.80 10.68 26.77
C LYS A 302 -44.82 11.46 28.09
N ASN A 303 -43.78 12.26 28.36
CA ASN A 303 -43.60 12.95 29.64
C ASN A 303 -44.11 14.41 29.61
N LEU A 304 -44.18 15.04 28.44
CA LEU A 304 -44.68 16.39 28.26
C LEU A 304 -46.19 16.40 28.00
N LYS A 305 -46.83 17.55 28.25
CA LYS A 305 -48.26 17.78 27.97
C LYS A 305 -48.45 18.94 26.99
N GLY A 306 -49.64 19.00 26.38
CA GLY A 306 -50.04 20.12 25.52
C GLY A 306 -49.22 20.25 24.23
N GLY A 307 -48.96 21.48 23.80
CA GLY A 307 -48.27 21.78 22.53
C GLY A 307 -46.85 21.21 22.43
N ALA A 308 -46.14 21.09 23.55
CA ALA A 308 -44.79 20.53 23.59
C ALA A 308 -44.76 19.03 23.25
N SER A 309 -45.76 18.25 23.72
CA SER A 309 -45.90 16.84 23.37
C SER A 309 -46.22 16.65 21.88
N LYS A 310 -47.18 17.43 21.34
CA LYS A 310 -47.52 17.40 19.90
C LYS A 310 -46.32 17.73 19.01
N SER A 311 -45.55 18.76 19.38
CA SER A 311 -44.32 19.14 18.67
C SER A 311 -43.26 18.04 18.69
N ALA A 312 -43.08 17.36 19.84
CA ALA A 312 -42.15 16.24 19.96
C ALA A 312 -42.55 15.05 19.07
N ILE A 313 -43.84 14.70 19.01
CA ILE A 313 -44.37 13.66 18.13
C ILE A 313 -44.08 13.98 16.66
N GLU A 314 -44.36 15.21 16.23
CA GLU A 314 -44.17 15.60 14.84
C GLU A 314 -42.69 15.56 14.43
N ARG A 315 -41.80 16.08 15.28
CA ARG A 315 -40.35 16.00 15.06
C ARG A 315 -39.85 14.55 15.06
N ALA A 316 -40.43 13.66 15.86
CA ALA A 316 -40.06 12.24 15.87
C ALA A 316 -40.43 11.56 14.54
N LYS A 317 -41.60 11.88 13.97
CA LYS A 317 -42.01 11.42 12.64
C LYS A 317 -41.06 11.92 11.55
N GLN A 318 -40.66 13.19 11.61
CA GLN A 318 -39.67 13.74 10.68
C GLN A 318 -38.32 13.01 10.78
N SER A 319 -37.83 12.75 12.00
CA SER A 319 -36.62 11.93 12.19
C SER A 319 -36.78 10.52 11.61
N GLN A 320 -37.95 9.89 11.73
CA GLN A 320 -38.20 8.58 11.11
C GLN A 320 -38.04 8.62 9.58
N VAL A 321 -38.56 9.66 8.91
CA VAL A 321 -38.40 9.81 7.46
C VAL A 321 -36.92 9.90 7.06
N HIS A 322 -36.10 10.62 7.83
CA HIS A 322 -34.66 10.70 7.58
C HIS A 322 -33.95 9.36 7.80
N ILE A 323 -34.32 8.62 8.86
CA ILE A 323 -33.80 7.28 9.14
C ILE A 323 -34.05 6.34 7.96
N GLU A 324 -35.29 6.28 7.45
CA GLU A 324 -35.63 5.40 6.32
C GLU A 324 -34.85 5.76 5.05
N ARG A 325 -34.68 7.06 4.78
CA ARG A 325 -33.92 7.53 3.61
C ARG A 325 -32.44 7.16 3.70
N ILE A 326 -31.82 7.34 4.87
CA ILE A 326 -30.41 7.00 5.07
C ILE A 326 -30.23 5.48 4.97
N LYS A 327 -31.12 4.69 5.58
CA LYS A 327 -31.12 3.22 5.45
C LYS A 327 -31.24 2.76 3.99
N ALA A 328 -32.12 3.39 3.22
CA ALA A 328 -32.29 3.05 1.82
C ALA A 328 -31.02 3.29 0.98
N ILE A 329 -30.27 4.36 1.28
CA ILE A 329 -28.98 4.64 0.61
C ILE A 329 -27.95 3.57 0.99
N LEU A 330 -27.75 3.34 2.30
CA LEU A 330 -26.78 2.36 2.81
C LEU A 330 -27.03 0.94 2.29
N LEU A 331 -28.30 0.52 2.21
CA LEU A 331 -28.68 -0.82 1.74
C LEU A 331 -28.68 -0.96 0.20
N ALA A 332 -28.59 0.14 -0.54
CA ALA A 332 -28.50 0.08 -2.00
C ALA A 332 -27.11 -0.38 -2.44
N ASP A 333 -26.05 0.05 -1.74
CA ASP A 333 -24.66 -0.31 -2.04
C ASP A 333 -24.38 -1.82 -1.84
N ASP A 334 -25.03 -2.45 -0.86
CA ASP A 334 -24.97 -3.91 -0.63
C ASP A 334 -25.56 -4.74 -1.79
N LYS A 335 -26.49 -4.18 -2.57
CA LYS A 335 -27.13 -4.89 -3.70
C LYS A 335 -26.32 -4.82 -4.98
N VAL A 336 -25.57 -3.75 -5.19
CA VAL A 336 -24.69 -3.59 -6.37
C VAL A 336 -23.45 -4.48 -6.23
N THR A 337 -22.91 -4.61 -5.02
CA THR A 337 -21.75 -5.49 -4.74
C THR A 337 -22.07 -6.99 -4.88
N GLN A 338 -23.33 -7.41 -4.75
CA GLN A 338 -23.75 -8.80 -5.04
C GLN A 338 -23.98 -9.09 -6.53
N SER A 339 -24.17 -8.08 -7.38
CA SER A 339 -24.35 -8.27 -8.83
C SER A 339 -23.06 -8.19 -9.65
N ASP A 340 -21.98 -7.69 -9.05
CA ASP A 340 -20.67 -7.50 -9.71
C ASP A 340 -19.67 -8.66 -9.47
N THR A 341 -20.15 -9.83 -9.04
CA THR A 341 -19.36 -11.08 -9.21
C THR A 341 -19.62 -11.60 -10.62
N PRO A 342 -18.66 -11.53 -11.56
CA PRO A 342 -18.83 -12.16 -12.86
C PRO A 342 -18.94 -13.67 -12.65
N LYS A 343 -19.95 -14.28 -13.28
CA LYS A 343 -20.00 -15.74 -13.44
C LYS A 343 -18.81 -16.26 -14.23
#